data_AF-A0A1Y5F5E8-F1
#
_entry.id   AF-A0A1Y5F5E8-F1
#
_cell.length_a   1.000
_cell.length_b   1.000
_cell.length_c   1.000
_cell.angle_alpha   90.00
_cell.angle_beta   90.00
_cell.angle_gamma   90.00
#
_symmetry.space_group_name_H-M   'P 1'
#
loop_
_entity.id
_entity.type
_entity.pdbx_description
1 polymer ?
#
loop_
_entity_poly.entity_id
_entity_poly.type
_entity_poly.pdbx_seq_one_letter_code
_entity_poly.pdbx_strand_id
1 'polypeptide(L)'
;MNKPIIVVLIALLTLVGCRQEITSTLYVTDIVDTVSSKKSMTAAAIKLGMPSSKSCGEKKEKLTRVISPFFINLEKIQCLKEGSNSFYYGIFELPLLNVADDGNLNQDYKGGISAQLSKNKENIDIYLAMKLELVSALDKDLRSEFMAGGGINPEDMTVKIAINNDDREPYNLFVEGAFLDGQPIIPRFGQTVKLKRRSESVISLANVSLFALTGRGKTSFAYVGSISPY
;
A
#
# COMPACT_ATOMS: atom_id res chain seq x y z
N MET A 1 -38.94 -3.57 -34.37
CA MET A 1 -38.15 -2.51 -33.71
C MET A 1 -37.76 -3.01 -32.32
N ASN A 2 -36.56 -3.55 -32.12
CA ASN A 2 -36.01 -3.92 -30.81
C ASN A 2 -34.46 -3.83 -30.91
N LYS A 3 -33.91 -2.62 -30.85
CA LYS A 3 -32.46 -2.35 -30.83
C LYS A 3 -31.91 -1.64 -29.57
N PRO A 4 -32.68 -1.19 -28.55
CA PRO A 4 -32.06 -0.52 -27.40
C PRO A 4 -31.41 -1.47 -26.39
N ILE A 5 -31.78 -2.77 -26.37
CA ILE A 5 -31.29 -3.73 -25.37
C ILE A 5 -29.80 -4.10 -25.58
N ILE A 6 -29.34 -4.14 -26.84
CA ILE A 6 -27.96 -4.54 -27.16
C ILE A 6 -26.94 -3.47 -26.73
N VAL A 7 -27.30 -2.18 -26.79
CA VAL A 7 -26.40 -1.08 -26.40
C VAL A 7 -26.18 -1.02 -24.89
N VAL A 8 -27.22 -1.32 -24.09
CA VAL A 8 -27.12 -1.36 -22.63
C VAL A 8 -26.25 -2.54 -22.16
N LEU A 9 -26.33 -3.71 -22.83
CA LEU A 9 -25.53 -4.89 -22.46
C LEU A 9 -24.03 -4.71 -22.76
N ILE A 10 -23.68 -3.96 -23.81
CA ILE A 10 -22.28 -3.65 -24.15
C ILE A 10 -21.69 -2.59 -23.19
N ALA A 11 -22.49 -1.64 -22.72
CA ALA A 11 -22.06 -0.64 -21.74
C ALA A 11 -21.84 -1.23 -20.33
N LEU A 12 -22.49 -2.35 -19.98
CA LEU A 12 -22.26 -3.05 -18.71
C LEU A 12 -20.97 -3.87 -18.68
N LEU A 13 -20.37 -4.19 -19.84
CA LEU A 13 -19.13 -4.97 -19.93
C LEU A 13 -17.85 -4.13 -19.76
N THR A 14 -17.96 -2.79 -19.67
CA THR A 14 -16.80 -1.89 -19.53
C THR A 14 -16.49 -1.48 -18.09
N LEU A 15 -17.16 -2.07 -17.09
CA LEU A 15 -17.00 -1.72 -15.67
C LEU A 15 -15.94 -2.55 -14.93
N VAL A 16 -15.04 -3.24 -15.64
CA VAL A 16 -13.96 -3.98 -14.97
C VAL A 16 -12.85 -3.01 -14.57
N GLY A 17 -13.06 -2.28 -13.48
CA GLY A 17 -12.00 -1.48 -12.85
C GLY A 17 -10.84 -2.40 -12.45
N CYS A 18 -9.60 -2.03 -12.81
CA CYS A 18 -8.43 -2.77 -12.37
C CYS A 18 -8.18 -2.48 -10.88
N ARG A 19 -8.65 -3.38 -10.03
CA ARG A 19 -8.38 -3.36 -8.59
C ARG A 19 -6.87 -3.44 -8.33
N GLN A 20 -6.35 -2.51 -7.54
CA GLN A 20 -4.93 -2.44 -7.18
C GLN A 20 -4.82 -2.69 -5.68
N GLU A 21 -3.99 -3.63 -5.25
CA GLU A 21 -3.81 -3.91 -3.83
C GLU A 21 -2.32 -3.97 -3.48
N ILE A 22 -1.88 -3.08 -2.58
CA ILE A 22 -0.55 -3.11 -1.98
C ILE A 22 -0.70 -3.63 -0.56
N THR A 23 0.11 -4.63 -0.20
CA THR A 23 0.15 -5.20 1.15
C THR A 23 1.57 -5.24 1.67
N SER A 24 1.78 -4.94 2.95
CA SER A 24 3.09 -5.08 3.60
C SER A 24 2.91 -5.42 5.07
N THR A 25 3.90 -6.07 5.66
CA THR A 25 4.00 -6.22 7.12
C THR A 25 5.19 -5.41 7.62
N LEU A 26 4.96 -4.54 8.62
CA LEU A 26 6.00 -3.84 9.34
C LEU A 26 6.18 -4.52 10.70
N TYR A 27 7.38 -5.00 10.97
CA TYR A 27 7.73 -5.55 12.28
C TYR A 27 8.10 -4.42 13.23
N VAL A 28 7.66 -4.53 14.48
CA VAL A 28 7.96 -3.50 15.50
C VAL A 28 9.45 -3.38 15.73
N THR A 29 10.21 -4.48 15.69
CA THR A 29 11.67 -4.45 15.78
C THR A 29 12.29 -3.62 14.66
N ASP A 30 11.87 -3.81 13.41
CA ASP A 30 12.32 -3.02 12.26
C ASP A 30 12.00 -1.53 12.44
N ILE A 31 10.80 -1.22 12.93
CA ILE A 31 10.37 0.16 13.20
C ILE A 31 11.29 0.83 14.23
N VAL A 32 11.56 0.16 15.35
CA VAL A 32 12.39 0.67 16.45
C VAL A 32 13.87 0.78 16.04
N ASP A 33 14.38 -0.22 15.32
CA ASP A 33 15.76 -0.22 14.83
C ASP A 33 15.98 0.87 13.78
N THR A 34 14.99 1.12 12.92
CA THR A 34 15.13 2.11 11.86
C THR A 34 15.22 3.53 12.37
N VAL A 35 14.39 3.91 13.35
CA VAL A 35 14.52 5.23 13.98
C VAL A 35 15.83 5.39 14.77
N SER A 36 16.45 4.28 15.15
CA SER A 36 17.72 4.25 15.89
C SER A 36 18.97 4.27 14.99
N SER A 37 18.82 4.59 13.69
CA SER A 37 19.88 4.77 12.68
C SER A 37 20.17 3.57 11.75
N LYS A 38 19.24 2.63 11.57
CA LYS A 38 19.37 1.58 10.54
C LYS A 38 18.37 1.75 9.40
N LYS A 39 18.84 1.98 8.17
CA LYS A 39 17.95 1.79 7.01
C LYS A 39 17.55 0.32 6.96
N SER A 40 16.24 0.05 6.91
CA SER A 40 15.71 -1.30 6.75
C SER A 40 14.87 -1.39 5.48
N MET A 41 14.59 -2.61 5.06
CA MET A 41 13.71 -2.94 3.95
C MET A 41 12.74 -4.00 4.45
N THR A 42 11.47 -3.89 4.10
CA THR A 42 10.49 -4.95 4.36
C THR A 42 9.93 -5.47 3.05
N ALA A 43 9.47 -6.72 3.05
CA ALA A 43 8.78 -7.28 1.91
C ALA A 43 7.35 -6.72 1.82
N ALA A 44 7.01 -6.21 0.65
CA ALA A 44 5.66 -5.83 0.29
C ALA A 44 5.23 -6.59 -0.96
N ALA A 45 3.93 -6.64 -1.20
CA ALA A 45 3.36 -7.28 -2.38
C ALA A 45 2.40 -6.32 -3.08
N ILE A 46 2.37 -6.43 -4.40
CA ILE A 46 1.42 -5.75 -5.28
C ILE A 46 0.55 -6.79 -5.96
N LYS A 47 -0.76 -6.55 -5.98
CA LYS A 47 -1.74 -7.23 -6.83
C LYS A 47 -2.37 -6.22 -7.77
N LEU A 48 -2.40 -6.56 -9.06
CA LEU A 48 -3.10 -5.78 -10.09
C LEU A 48 -4.17 -6.66 -10.71
N GLY A 49 -5.42 -6.20 -10.69
CA GLY A 49 -6.57 -6.88 -11.27
C GLY A 49 -6.36 -7.08 -12.77
N MET A 50 -6.58 -8.31 -13.23
CA MET A 50 -6.46 -8.69 -14.64
C MET A 50 -7.81 -9.21 -15.14
N PRO A 51 -8.19 -8.93 -16.39
CA PRO A 51 -9.46 -9.41 -16.94
C PRO A 51 -9.61 -10.94 -16.92
N SER A 52 -8.51 -11.68 -17.02
CA SER A 52 -8.49 -13.14 -16.93
C SER A 52 -7.08 -13.67 -16.66
N SER A 53 -6.97 -14.93 -16.23
CA SER A 53 -5.67 -15.58 -16.02
C SER A 53 -4.88 -15.73 -17.32
N LYS A 54 -5.58 -15.93 -18.45
CA LYS A 54 -4.98 -15.94 -19.79
C LYS A 54 -4.37 -14.58 -20.14
N SER A 55 -5.15 -13.51 -19.96
CA SER A 55 -4.67 -12.13 -20.18
C SER A 55 -3.49 -11.80 -19.28
N CYS A 56 -3.51 -12.26 -18.03
CA CYS A 56 -2.36 -12.14 -17.13
C CYS A 56 -1.12 -12.85 -17.70
N GLY A 57 -1.25 -14.11 -18.10
CA GLY A 57 -0.13 -14.87 -18.67
C GLY A 57 0.48 -14.21 -19.92
N GLU A 58 -0.36 -13.76 -20.84
CA GLU A 58 0.06 -13.09 -22.09
C GLU A 58 0.72 -11.73 -21.85
N LYS A 59 0.25 -10.98 -20.84
CA LYS A 59 0.70 -9.61 -20.57
C LYS A 59 1.75 -9.51 -19.45
N LYS A 60 2.04 -10.60 -18.74
CA LYS A 60 2.88 -10.63 -17.53
C LYS A 60 4.22 -9.93 -17.71
N GLU A 61 4.97 -10.28 -18.74
CA GLU A 61 6.32 -9.73 -18.98
C GLU A 61 6.27 -8.23 -19.30
N LYS A 62 5.29 -7.82 -20.12
CA LYS A 62 5.09 -6.42 -20.48
C LYS A 62 4.68 -5.59 -19.26
N LEU A 63 3.73 -6.10 -18.47
CA LEU A 63 3.28 -5.44 -17.23
C LEU A 63 4.43 -5.35 -16.22
N THR A 64 5.21 -6.41 -16.06
CA THR A 64 6.42 -6.40 -15.22
C THR A 64 7.34 -5.26 -15.61
N ARG A 65 7.65 -5.13 -16.91
CA ARG A 65 8.54 -4.07 -17.43
C ARG A 65 8.02 -2.66 -17.17
N VAL A 66 6.69 -2.47 -17.27
CA VAL A 66 6.04 -1.17 -17.03
C VAL A 66 6.10 -0.78 -15.55
N ILE A 67 5.87 -1.73 -14.64
CA ILE A 67 5.75 -1.40 -13.21
C ILE A 67 7.08 -1.49 -12.45
N SER A 68 8.07 -2.23 -12.96
CA SER A 68 9.34 -2.45 -12.25
C SER A 68 10.15 -1.18 -11.95
N PRO A 69 10.10 -0.08 -12.72
CA PRO A 69 10.75 1.18 -12.33
C PRO A 69 10.18 1.77 -11.03
N PHE A 70 8.92 1.48 -10.70
CA PHE A 70 8.27 1.96 -9.49
C PHE A 70 8.63 1.12 -8.24
N PHE A 71 8.91 -0.18 -8.41
CA PHE A 71 9.10 -1.11 -7.30
C PHE A 71 10.55 -1.58 -7.19
N ILE A 72 11.15 -1.49 -5.99
CA ILE A 72 12.52 -1.98 -5.76
C ILE A 72 12.50 -3.50 -5.76
N ASN A 73 13.42 -4.12 -6.51
CA ASN A 73 13.64 -5.57 -6.49
C ASN A 73 12.33 -6.38 -6.69
N LEU A 74 11.50 -5.95 -7.66
CA LEU A 74 10.26 -6.65 -7.98
C LEU A 74 10.55 -8.09 -8.47
N GLU A 75 10.10 -9.07 -7.70
CA GLU A 75 10.36 -10.49 -7.87
C GLU A 75 9.12 -11.35 -7.60
N LYS A 76 9.29 -12.68 -7.67
CA LYS A 76 8.23 -13.68 -7.41
C LYS A 76 6.95 -13.41 -8.20
N ILE A 77 7.13 -13.03 -9.46
CA ILE A 77 6.06 -12.57 -10.35
C ILE A 77 5.23 -13.76 -10.83
N GLN A 78 3.93 -13.72 -10.58
CA GLN A 78 3.00 -14.79 -10.94
C GLN A 78 1.60 -14.26 -11.25
N CYS A 79 0.80 -15.10 -11.89
CA CYS A 79 -0.62 -14.86 -12.11
C CYS A 79 -1.42 -15.66 -11.09
N LEU A 80 -2.15 -14.98 -10.22
CA LEU A 80 -3.01 -15.57 -9.21
C LEU A 80 -4.46 -15.62 -9.69
N LYS A 81 -5.20 -16.62 -9.21
CA LYS A 81 -6.65 -16.72 -9.37
C LYS A 81 -7.28 -16.85 -8.00
N GLU A 82 -8.16 -15.91 -7.65
CA GLU A 82 -8.88 -15.87 -6.38
C GLU A 82 -10.37 -15.76 -6.68
N GLY A 83 -11.09 -16.86 -6.52
CA GLY A 83 -12.48 -16.97 -6.96
C GLY A 83 -12.61 -16.77 -8.49
N SER A 84 -13.45 -15.81 -8.88
CA SER A 84 -13.61 -15.39 -10.29
C SER A 84 -12.56 -14.39 -10.75
N ASN A 85 -11.79 -13.81 -9.83
CA ASN A 85 -10.85 -12.74 -10.13
C ASN A 85 -9.48 -13.30 -10.50
N SER A 86 -8.80 -12.61 -11.41
CA SER A 86 -7.43 -12.91 -11.79
C SER A 86 -6.54 -11.72 -11.44
N PHE A 87 -5.34 -11.98 -10.96
CA PHE A 87 -4.40 -10.95 -10.54
C PHE A 87 -3.02 -11.21 -11.11
N TYR A 88 -2.36 -10.15 -11.54
CA TYR A 88 -0.90 -10.10 -11.56
C TYR A 88 -0.42 -9.88 -10.12
N TYR A 89 0.55 -10.67 -9.67
CA TYR A 89 1.13 -10.58 -8.34
C TYR A 89 2.65 -10.46 -8.44
N GLY A 90 3.23 -9.62 -7.60
CA GLY A 90 4.68 -9.55 -7.39
C GLY A 90 5.02 -9.13 -5.97
N ILE A 91 6.21 -9.51 -5.52
CA ILE A 91 6.80 -9.09 -4.25
C ILE A 91 7.89 -8.07 -4.54
N PHE A 92 7.99 -7.02 -3.73
CA PHE A 92 9.00 -5.98 -3.86
C PHE A 92 9.52 -5.57 -2.48
N GLU A 93 10.66 -4.89 -2.46
CA GLU A 93 11.21 -4.31 -1.23
C GLU A 93 10.63 -2.91 -1.01
N LEU A 94 10.02 -2.71 0.16
CA LEU A 94 9.54 -1.42 0.64
C LEU A 94 10.58 -0.82 1.59
N PRO A 95 11.21 0.32 1.25
CA PRO A 95 12.12 1.00 2.15
C PRO A 95 11.44 1.45 3.43
N LEU A 96 12.12 1.20 4.55
CA LEU A 96 11.79 1.75 5.85
C LEU A 96 12.85 2.79 6.22
N LEU A 97 12.44 4.06 6.35
CA LEU A 97 13.35 5.19 6.46
C LEU A 97 13.03 6.01 7.70
N ASN A 98 14.06 6.38 8.46
CA ASN A 98 13.92 7.41 9.47
C ASN A 98 13.85 8.80 8.81
N VAL A 99 12.94 9.64 9.25
CA VAL A 99 12.85 11.06 8.87
C VAL A 99 13.16 11.94 10.06
N ALA A 100 13.64 13.15 9.78
CA ALA A 100 13.91 14.11 10.84
C ALA A 100 12.62 14.49 11.59
N ASP A 101 12.76 14.84 12.86
CA ASP A 101 11.67 15.21 13.79
C ASP A 101 10.86 16.46 13.35
N ASP A 102 11.14 17.03 12.17
CA ASP A 102 10.43 18.16 11.58
C ASP A 102 9.25 17.74 10.66
N GLY A 103 9.05 16.42 10.47
CA GLY A 103 7.97 15.88 9.64
C GLY A 103 8.22 16.03 8.13
N ASN A 104 9.42 16.44 7.73
CA ASN A 104 9.83 16.48 6.33
C ASN A 104 10.22 15.08 5.87
N LEU A 105 9.36 14.48 5.06
CA LEU A 105 9.58 13.16 4.50
C LEU A 105 10.81 13.15 3.59
N ASN A 106 11.65 12.14 3.77
CA ASN A 106 12.82 11.89 2.96
C ASN A 106 12.39 11.63 1.51
N GLN A 107 12.91 12.41 0.56
CA GLN A 107 12.65 12.24 -0.88
C GLN A 107 13.74 11.42 -1.58
N ASP A 108 14.88 11.21 -0.91
CA ASP A 108 16.02 10.46 -1.40
C ASP A 108 15.92 8.97 -1.02
N TYR A 109 14.97 8.30 -1.69
CA TYR A 109 14.81 6.86 -1.64
C TYR A 109 14.68 6.26 -3.04
N LYS A 110 15.06 4.99 -3.17
CA LYS A 110 14.89 4.23 -4.41
C LYS A 110 13.42 3.82 -4.58
N GLY A 111 12.98 3.64 -5.82
CA GLY A 111 11.59 3.28 -6.12
C GLY A 111 10.59 4.41 -5.88
N GLY A 112 9.31 4.09 -6.05
CA GLY A 112 8.19 5.04 -6.04
C GLY A 112 7.36 5.05 -4.77
N ILE A 113 7.60 4.13 -3.82
CA ILE A 113 6.90 4.06 -2.53
C ILE A 113 7.88 3.73 -1.39
N SER A 114 7.67 4.31 -0.21
CA SER A 114 8.40 3.99 1.03
C SER A 114 7.51 4.09 2.26
N ALA A 115 7.87 3.36 3.32
CA ALA A 115 7.40 3.61 4.67
C ALA A 115 8.42 4.49 5.40
N GLN A 116 7.95 5.58 6.01
CA GLN A 116 8.81 6.56 6.67
C GLN A 116 8.40 6.72 8.12
N LEU A 117 9.39 6.83 8.99
CA LEU A 117 9.25 6.78 10.45
C LEU A 117 9.79 8.06 11.05
N SER A 118 8.98 8.73 11.87
CA SER A 118 9.40 9.91 12.63
C SER A 118 9.31 9.58 14.11
N LYS A 119 10.43 9.66 14.83
CA LYS A 119 10.43 9.45 16.28
C LYS A 119 10.09 10.75 16.99
N ASN A 120 9.05 10.76 17.80
CA ASN A 120 8.80 11.82 18.77
C ASN A 120 9.16 11.31 20.19
N LYS A 121 8.89 12.12 21.23
CA LYS A 121 9.29 11.78 22.61
C LYS A 121 8.70 10.47 23.12
N GLU A 122 7.51 10.09 22.66
CA GLU A 122 6.73 8.99 23.25
C GLU A 122 6.39 7.90 22.22
N ASN A 123 6.38 8.24 20.92
CA ASN A 123 5.89 7.39 19.86
C ASN A 123 6.77 7.49 18.59
N ILE A 124 6.59 6.52 17.70
CA ILE A 124 7.12 6.51 16.35
C ILE A 124 5.95 6.63 15.38
N ASP A 125 5.85 7.77 14.70
CA ASP A 125 4.86 8.03 13.66
C ASP A 125 5.23 7.29 12.37
N ILE A 126 4.23 6.66 11.74
CA ILE A 126 4.38 5.86 10.53
C ILE A 126 3.64 6.52 9.37
N TYR A 127 4.41 6.86 8.34
CA TYR A 127 3.93 7.45 7.10
C TYR A 127 4.13 6.48 5.94
N LEU A 128 3.22 6.54 4.98
CA LEU A 128 3.52 6.10 3.61
C LEU A 128 3.85 7.32 2.77
N ALA A 129 4.86 7.19 1.93
CA ALA A 129 5.29 8.21 0.99
C ALA A 129 5.39 7.63 -0.42
N MET A 130 5.04 8.43 -1.41
CA MET A 130 5.16 8.11 -2.83
C MET A 130 5.85 9.24 -3.59
N LYS A 131 6.68 8.88 -4.58
CA LYS A 131 7.24 9.84 -5.54
C LYS A 131 6.21 10.14 -6.61
N LEU A 132 5.58 11.31 -6.53
CA LEU A 132 4.50 11.71 -7.44
C LEU A 132 4.92 11.67 -8.93
N GLU A 133 6.18 11.99 -9.22
CA GLU A 133 6.74 11.87 -10.57
C GLU A 133 6.71 10.42 -11.09
N LEU A 134 7.05 9.44 -10.24
CA LEU A 134 7.02 8.02 -10.60
C LEU A 134 5.61 7.46 -10.62
N VAL A 135 4.71 7.95 -9.75
CA VAL A 135 3.27 7.63 -9.81
C VAL A 135 2.69 8.10 -11.13
N SER A 136 2.99 9.34 -11.54
CA SER A 136 2.50 9.91 -12.81
C SER A 136 3.07 9.18 -14.02
N ALA A 137 4.35 8.82 -14.01
CA ALA A 137 4.96 8.02 -15.07
C ALA A 137 4.31 6.63 -15.15
N LEU A 138 4.13 5.95 -14.01
CA LEU A 138 3.48 4.65 -13.94
C LEU A 138 2.03 4.71 -14.43
N ASP A 139 1.25 5.71 -14.02
CA ASP A 139 -0.13 5.92 -14.50
C ASP A 139 -0.17 6.09 -16.03
N LYS A 140 0.73 6.92 -16.58
CA LYS A 140 0.85 7.14 -18.02
C LYS A 140 1.18 5.85 -18.77
N ASP A 141 2.15 5.09 -18.29
CA ASP A 141 2.60 3.86 -18.94
C ASP A 141 1.56 2.73 -18.83
N LEU A 142 0.84 2.66 -17.71
CA LEU A 142 -0.28 1.74 -17.57
C LEU A 142 -1.42 2.08 -18.54
N ARG A 143 -1.76 3.37 -18.67
CA ARG A 143 -2.82 3.82 -19.61
C ARG A 143 -2.44 3.56 -21.06
N SER A 144 -1.22 3.86 -21.46
CA SER A 144 -0.76 3.69 -22.85
C SER A 144 -0.72 2.23 -23.26
N GLU A 145 -0.23 1.35 -22.38
CA GLU A 145 -0.02 -0.06 -22.71
C GLU A 145 -1.24 -0.95 -22.47
N PHE A 146 -2.17 -0.52 -21.62
CA PHE A 146 -3.28 -1.36 -21.20
C PHE A 146 -4.68 -0.81 -21.46
N MET A 147 -4.85 0.38 -22.08
CA MET A 147 -6.06 1.09 -22.59
C MET A 147 -7.47 0.74 -22.04
N ALA A 148 -7.82 -0.53 -21.88
CA ALA A 148 -8.96 -1.02 -21.11
C ALA A 148 -8.72 -1.12 -19.58
N GLY A 149 -7.47 -1.02 -19.09
CA GLY A 149 -7.12 -1.28 -17.70
C GLY A 149 -7.47 -0.17 -16.71
N GLY A 150 -7.66 1.07 -17.16
CA GLY A 150 -7.61 2.22 -16.26
C GLY A 150 -6.19 2.38 -15.69
N GLY A 151 -5.73 3.62 -15.52
CA GLY A 151 -4.42 3.86 -14.91
C GLY A 151 -4.43 3.59 -13.41
N ILE A 152 -3.62 4.34 -12.67
CA ILE A 152 -3.74 4.40 -11.22
C ILE A 152 -4.99 5.21 -10.89
N ASN A 153 -5.94 4.59 -10.20
CA ASN A 153 -7.13 5.24 -9.67
C ASN A 153 -7.17 5.00 -8.15
N PRO A 154 -7.10 6.05 -7.30
CA PRO A 154 -7.13 5.89 -5.84
C PRO A 154 -8.38 5.18 -5.35
N GLU A 155 -9.51 5.29 -6.05
CA GLU A 155 -10.77 4.63 -5.71
C GLU A 155 -10.72 3.10 -5.88
N ASP A 156 -9.89 2.62 -6.81
CA ASP A 156 -9.69 1.20 -7.09
C ASP A 156 -8.49 0.62 -6.31
N MET A 157 -7.81 1.47 -5.53
CA MET A 157 -6.62 1.11 -4.76
C MET A 157 -7.00 0.66 -3.35
N THR A 158 -6.32 -0.38 -2.88
CA THR A 158 -6.36 -0.84 -1.49
C THR A 158 -4.93 -0.90 -0.99
N VAL A 159 -4.62 -0.25 0.12
CA VAL A 159 -3.32 -0.36 0.78
C VAL A 159 -3.54 -0.92 2.16
N LYS A 160 -2.94 -2.09 2.45
CA LYS A 160 -3.00 -2.75 3.76
C LYS A 160 -1.61 -2.87 4.34
N ILE A 161 -1.43 -2.34 5.54
CA ILE A 161 -0.19 -2.46 6.30
C ILE A 161 -0.50 -3.21 7.58
N ALA A 162 0.07 -4.40 7.72
CA ALA A 162 0.04 -5.14 8.98
C ALA A 162 1.16 -4.65 9.89
N ILE A 163 0.85 -4.35 11.15
CA ILE A 163 1.85 -4.06 12.18
C ILE A 163 1.96 -5.31 13.06
N ASN A 164 3.12 -5.95 13.01
CA ASN A 164 3.38 -7.19 13.73
C ASN A 164 4.34 -6.91 14.90
N ASN A 165 3.90 -7.19 16.13
CA ASN A 165 4.79 -7.11 17.29
C ASN A 165 5.55 -8.42 17.45
N ASP A 166 6.73 -8.50 16.86
CA ASP A 166 7.67 -9.62 17.00
C ASP A 166 8.58 -9.51 18.23
N ASP A 167 8.55 -8.37 18.92
CA ASP A 167 9.27 -8.15 20.18
C ASP A 167 8.61 -8.87 21.37
N ARG A 168 9.35 -8.97 22.48
CA ARG A 168 8.88 -9.50 23.76
C ARG A 168 7.98 -8.51 24.48
N GLU A 169 8.28 -7.23 24.38
CA GLU A 169 7.54 -6.17 25.05
C GLU A 169 6.26 -5.81 24.30
N PRO A 170 5.19 -5.44 25.02
CA PRO A 170 3.97 -4.99 24.37
C PRO A 170 4.10 -3.53 23.91
N TYR A 171 3.43 -3.22 22.80
CA TYR A 171 3.38 -1.87 22.23
C TYR A 171 1.94 -1.38 22.10
N ASN A 172 1.75 -0.07 22.18
CA ASN A 172 0.51 0.58 21.79
C ASN A 172 0.60 0.95 20.32
N LEU A 173 -0.39 0.51 19.54
CA LEU A 173 -0.61 0.96 18.17
C LEU A 173 -1.81 1.89 18.18
N PHE A 174 -1.59 3.15 17.83
CA PHE A 174 -2.69 4.06 17.54
C PHE A 174 -2.89 4.16 16.04
N VAL A 175 -4.15 4.17 15.63
CA VAL A 175 -4.57 4.28 14.23
C VAL A 175 -5.61 5.39 14.13
N GLU A 176 -5.53 6.20 13.08
CA GLU A 176 -6.53 7.23 12.76
C GLU A 176 -6.82 7.26 11.26
N GLY A 177 -8.07 7.57 10.90
CA GLY A 177 -8.47 7.76 9.51
C GLY A 177 -8.20 6.55 8.60
N ALA A 178 -8.38 5.35 9.14
CA ALA A 178 -8.16 4.09 8.45
C ALA A 178 -9.15 3.03 8.96
N PHE A 179 -9.10 1.82 8.40
CA PHE A 179 -9.77 0.65 8.93
C PHE A 179 -8.76 -0.19 9.71
N LEU A 180 -9.07 -0.52 10.96
CA LEU A 180 -8.27 -1.39 11.82
C LEU A 180 -8.96 -2.74 11.95
N ASP A 181 -8.32 -3.81 11.47
CA ASP A 181 -8.85 -5.18 11.49
C ASP A 181 -10.26 -5.27 10.85
N GLY A 182 -10.46 -4.50 9.78
CA GLY A 182 -11.73 -4.41 9.03
C GLY A 182 -12.77 -3.47 9.65
N GLN A 183 -12.53 -2.88 10.82
CA GLN A 183 -13.42 -1.92 11.47
C GLN A 183 -13.03 -0.48 11.14
N PRO A 184 -13.97 0.39 10.74
CA PRO A 184 -13.66 1.78 10.40
C PRO A 184 -13.28 2.59 11.65
N ILE A 185 -12.17 3.32 11.59
CA ILE A 185 -11.70 4.22 12.66
C ILE A 185 -11.91 5.67 12.24
N ILE A 186 -12.65 6.42 13.06
CA ILE A 186 -12.98 7.82 12.78
C ILE A 186 -11.73 8.70 13.00
N PRO A 187 -11.32 9.53 12.01
CA PRO A 187 -10.09 10.34 12.08
C PRO A 187 -9.93 11.20 13.34
N ARG A 188 -11.03 11.70 13.92
CA ARG A 188 -10.98 12.62 15.06
C ARG A 188 -10.66 11.94 16.40
N PHE A 189 -10.98 10.67 16.54
CA PHE A 189 -10.89 9.96 17.81
C PHE A 189 -9.73 8.96 17.82
N GLY A 190 -9.38 8.44 16.63
CA GLY A 190 -8.44 7.34 16.51
C GLY A 190 -8.85 6.12 17.34
N GLN A 191 -7.98 5.13 17.39
CA GLN A 191 -8.12 4.00 18.29
C GLN A 191 -6.73 3.49 18.67
N THR A 192 -6.50 3.31 19.97
CA THR A 192 -5.33 2.62 20.50
C THR A 192 -5.66 1.15 20.72
N VAL A 193 -4.84 0.26 20.17
CA VAL A 193 -4.85 -1.17 20.48
C VAL A 193 -3.52 -1.60 21.06
N LYS A 194 -3.57 -2.52 22.01
CA LYS A 194 -2.37 -3.12 22.60
C LYS A 194 -1.91 -4.29 21.73
N LEU A 195 -0.77 -4.12 21.08
CA LEU A 195 -0.06 -5.18 20.39
C LEU A 195 0.70 -6.04 21.40
N LYS A 196 0.16 -7.21 21.71
CA LYS A 196 0.84 -8.22 22.52
C LYS A 196 1.98 -8.84 21.72
N ARG A 197 2.89 -9.53 22.41
CA ARG A 197 3.91 -10.35 21.77
C ARG A 197 3.30 -11.29 20.74
N ARG A 198 3.85 -11.29 19.52
CA ARG A 198 3.44 -12.05 18.33
C ARG A 198 2.01 -11.77 17.85
N SER A 199 1.39 -10.67 18.28
CA SER A 199 0.11 -10.25 17.72
C SER A 199 0.33 -9.32 16.53
N GLU A 200 -0.66 -9.31 15.64
CA GLU A 200 -0.70 -8.47 14.45
C GLU A 200 -2.02 -7.70 14.42
N SER A 201 -1.96 -6.47 13.92
CA SER A 201 -3.14 -5.70 13.53
C SER A 201 -2.98 -5.19 12.11
N VAL A 202 -4.03 -5.30 11.31
CA VAL A 202 -4.03 -4.92 9.89
C VAL A 202 -4.73 -3.58 9.71
N ILE A 203 -3.99 -2.62 9.18
CA ILE A 203 -4.49 -1.28 8.89
C ILE A 203 -4.75 -1.18 7.39
N SER A 204 -5.98 -0.92 6.98
CA SER A 204 -6.32 -0.59 5.60
C SER A 204 -6.56 0.90 5.46
N LEU A 205 -5.85 1.57 4.56
CA LEU A 205 -6.02 3.01 4.35
C LEU A 205 -7.45 3.34 3.89
N ALA A 206 -8.03 4.41 4.44
CA ALA A 206 -9.29 4.96 3.93
C ALA A 206 -9.07 5.74 2.63
N ASN A 207 -10.14 5.96 1.87
CA ASN A 207 -10.09 6.69 0.60
C ASN A 207 -9.40 8.05 0.74
N VAL A 208 -9.72 8.82 1.79
CA VAL A 208 -9.09 10.13 2.04
C VAL A 208 -7.57 10.03 2.17
N SER A 209 -7.07 8.97 2.80
CA SER A 209 -5.63 8.70 2.96
C SER A 209 -4.99 8.23 1.66
N LEU A 210 -5.72 7.47 0.83
CA LEU A 210 -5.28 7.09 -0.51
C LEU A 210 -5.18 8.31 -1.43
N PHE A 211 -6.19 9.19 -1.45
CA PHE A 211 -6.15 10.45 -2.21
C PHE A 211 -5.02 11.36 -1.75
N ALA A 212 -4.76 11.45 -0.44
CA ALA A 212 -3.61 12.19 0.08
C ALA A 212 -2.28 11.55 -0.38
N LEU A 213 -2.16 10.23 -0.31
CA LEU A 213 -0.96 9.50 -0.73
C LEU A 213 -0.65 9.69 -2.23
N THR A 214 -1.65 9.51 -3.10
CA THR A 214 -1.46 9.61 -4.55
C THR A 214 -1.47 11.05 -5.08
N GLY A 215 -2.11 11.99 -4.37
CA GLY A 215 -2.23 13.39 -4.79
C GLY A 215 -1.22 14.33 -4.15
N ARG A 216 -0.79 14.05 -2.90
CA ARG A 216 0.18 14.86 -2.15
C ARG A 216 1.49 14.12 -1.88
N GLY A 217 1.57 12.85 -2.25
CA GLY A 217 2.78 12.02 -2.12
C GLY A 217 2.99 11.47 -0.72
N LYS A 218 2.07 11.71 0.23
CA LYS A 218 2.21 11.19 1.60
C LYS A 218 0.91 11.10 2.38
N THR A 219 0.87 10.17 3.32
CA THR A 219 -0.19 10.07 4.33
C THR A 219 0.35 9.45 5.63
N SER A 220 -0.11 9.95 6.78
CA SER A 220 0.06 9.27 8.07
C SER A 220 -1.10 8.30 8.27
N PHE A 221 -0.86 7.19 8.96
CA PHE A 221 -1.93 6.23 9.24
C PHE A 221 -1.85 5.56 10.62
N ALA A 222 -0.68 5.61 11.27
CA ALA A 222 -0.51 5.03 12.59
C ALA A 222 0.71 5.59 13.31
N TYR A 223 0.76 5.37 14.62
CA TYR A 223 1.99 5.48 15.41
C TYR A 223 2.10 4.35 16.43
N VAL A 224 3.34 3.99 16.74
CA VAL A 224 3.68 2.91 17.67
C VAL A 224 4.43 3.49 18.87
N GLY A 225 3.96 3.22 20.08
CA GLY A 225 4.58 3.65 21.34
C GLY A 225 4.84 2.47 22.27
N SER A 226 5.96 2.50 22.99
CA SER A 226 6.20 1.51 24.06
C SER A 226 5.16 1.70 25.16
N ILE A 227 4.64 0.61 25.72
CA ILE A 227 3.86 0.70 26.95
C ILE A 227 4.87 0.92 28.07
N SER A 228 5.16 2.18 28.42
CA SER A 228 6.05 2.46 29.55
C SER A 228 5.49 1.73 30.77
N PRO A 229 6.26 0.83 31.42
CA PRO A 229 5.98 0.53 32.80
C PRO A 229 6.28 1.84 33.54
N TYR A 230 5.34 2.32 34.34
CA TYR A 230 5.67 3.33 35.34
C TYR A 230 6.78 2.82 36.27
#